data_AF-A0A963KPN6-F1
#
_entry.id   AF-A0A963KPN6-F1
#
_cell.length_a   1.000
_cell.length_b   1.000
_cell.length_c   1.000
_cell.angle_alpha   90.00
_cell.angle_beta   90.00
_cell.angle_gamma   90.00
#
_symmetry.space_group_name_H-M   'P 1'
#
loop_
_entity.id
_entity.type
_entity.pdbx_description
1 polymer ?
#
loop_
_entity_poly.entity_id
_entity_poly.type
_entity_poly.pdbx_seq_one_letter_code
_entity_poly.pdbx_strand_id
1 'polypeptide(L)'
;PLALRALLILNPLLLVSVCAAVGAAVAHRAGLGSHAANTARNTLSPLFAVAIGGLVAVVLFALDAAMAPHLGTRWQEVKAHADNAPWFPALAVGVLYGGFAEEVTMRWGVMSLVAWLLCRLFAPRSMAVGVASGMPARLAHVAIVVSAGVFAAGHLPAMAQGIDLSAPLVARTLGLNMLAGLVYGWLFWRRSLETAMVAHGTTHVGFVILRSLT
;
A
#
# COMPACT_ATOMS: atom_id res chain seq x y z
N PRO A 1 -5.23 -11.65 -27.14
CA PRO A 1 -4.61 -10.72 -28.12
C PRO A 1 -3.85 -9.57 -27.42
N LEU A 2 -2.79 -9.04 -28.04
CA LEU A 2 -1.97 -7.94 -27.49
C LEU A 2 -2.81 -6.69 -27.13
N ALA A 3 -3.78 -6.35 -27.98
CA ALA A 3 -4.70 -5.23 -27.76
C ALA A 3 -5.52 -5.35 -26.46
N LEU A 4 -6.00 -6.56 -26.13
CA LEU A 4 -6.74 -6.80 -24.88
C LEU A 4 -5.84 -6.62 -23.66
N ARG A 5 -4.58 -7.08 -23.71
CA ARG A 5 -3.61 -6.87 -22.62
C ARG A 5 -3.28 -5.38 -22.45
N ALA A 6 -3.16 -4.64 -23.56
CA ALA A 6 -2.95 -3.19 -23.54
C ALA A 6 -4.13 -2.42 -22.90
N LEU A 7 -5.36 -2.83 -23.20
CA LEU A 7 -6.57 -2.29 -22.57
C LEU A 7 -6.62 -2.56 -21.05
N LEU A 8 -6.21 -3.76 -20.62
CA LEU A 8 -6.20 -4.14 -19.19
C LEU A 8 -5.19 -3.34 -18.36
N ILE A 9 -4.05 -2.94 -18.93
CA ILE A 9 -3.04 -2.13 -18.23
C ILE A 9 -3.33 -0.63 -18.29
N LEU A 10 -4.24 -0.18 -19.16
CA LEU A 10 -4.50 1.25 -19.36
C LEU A 10 -5.07 1.91 -18.10
N ASN A 11 -6.05 1.28 -17.47
CA ASN A 11 -6.66 1.82 -16.25
C ASN A 11 -5.65 1.97 -15.09
N PRO A 12 -4.89 0.92 -14.69
CA PRO A 12 -3.90 1.08 -13.63
C PRO A 12 -2.78 2.05 -14.02
N LEU A 13 -2.38 2.12 -15.30
CA LEU A 13 -1.41 3.10 -15.75
C LEU A 13 -1.92 4.54 -15.55
N LEU A 14 -3.14 4.83 -16.00
CA LEU A 14 -3.76 6.16 -15.85
C LEU A 14 -3.88 6.53 -14.37
N LEU A 15 -4.34 5.60 -13.52
CA LEU A 15 -4.46 5.83 -12.09
C LEU A 15 -3.11 6.17 -11.45
N VAL A 16 -2.08 5.35 -11.72
CA VAL A 16 -0.73 5.59 -11.20
C VAL A 16 -0.18 6.92 -11.71
N SER A 17 -0.37 7.26 -13.00
CA SER A 17 0.10 8.53 -13.56
C SER A 17 -0.59 9.75 -12.93
N VAL A 18 -1.91 9.70 -12.73
CA VAL A 18 -2.65 10.79 -12.07
C VAL A 18 -2.20 10.93 -10.62
N CYS A 19 -2.12 9.82 -9.87
CA CYS A 19 -1.65 9.85 -8.49
C CYS A 19 -0.18 10.29 -8.37
N ALA A 20 0.68 9.92 -9.32
CA ALA A 20 2.05 10.40 -9.41
C ALA A 20 2.11 11.93 -9.54
N ALA A 21 1.31 12.49 -10.45
CA ALA A 21 1.21 13.94 -10.65
C ALA A 21 0.65 14.67 -9.42
N VAL A 22 -0.40 14.12 -8.79
CA VAL A 22 -0.98 14.66 -7.55
C VAL A 22 0.06 14.69 -6.44
N GLY A 23 0.74 13.58 -6.17
CA GLY A 23 1.76 13.52 -5.14
C GLY A 23 2.92 14.49 -5.41
N ALA A 24 3.38 14.59 -6.67
CA ALA A 24 4.42 15.55 -7.04
C ALA A 24 4.00 17.00 -6.75
N ALA A 25 2.72 17.32 -6.98
CA ALA A 25 2.19 18.65 -6.74
C ALA A 25 2.03 18.99 -5.25
N VAL A 26 1.65 18.03 -4.38
CA VAL A 26 1.18 18.34 -3.02
C VAL A 26 1.93 17.66 -1.87
N ALA A 27 2.67 16.57 -2.09
CA ALA A 27 3.29 15.78 -1.00
C ALA A 27 4.27 16.61 -0.16
N HIS A 28 5.22 17.29 -0.82
CA HIS A 28 6.20 18.14 -0.13
C HIS A 28 5.54 19.32 0.61
N ARG A 29 4.39 19.80 0.11
CA ARG A 29 3.59 20.86 0.75
C ARG A 29 2.89 20.38 2.02
N ALA A 30 2.71 19.07 2.18
CA ALA A 30 2.21 18.43 3.40
C ALA A 30 3.36 17.90 4.29
N GLY A 31 4.63 18.17 3.94
CA GLY A 31 5.79 17.67 4.67
C GLY A 31 6.07 16.17 4.48
N LEU A 32 5.52 15.56 3.44
CA LEU A 32 5.80 14.17 3.06
C LEU A 32 6.91 14.14 1.99
N GLY A 33 7.83 13.18 2.09
CA GLY A 33 9.07 13.18 1.31
C GLY A 33 9.27 11.93 0.45
N SER A 34 9.96 12.13 -0.68
CA SER A 34 10.50 11.08 -1.55
C SER A 34 11.96 11.40 -1.89
N HIS A 35 12.81 10.38 -1.87
CA HIS A 35 14.20 10.50 -2.33
C HIS A 35 14.28 10.69 -3.85
N ALA A 36 13.47 9.97 -4.61
CA ALA A 36 13.41 10.10 -6.07
C ALA A 36 12.95 11.50 -6.50
N ALA A 37 12.04 12.12 -5.74
CA ALA A 37 11.60 13.50 -5.95
C ALA A 37 12.51 14.55 -5.28
N ASN A 38 13.60 14.15 -4.64
CA ASN A 38 14.52 15.03 -3.89
C ASN A 38 13.82 15.92 -2.83
N THR A 39 12.80 15.38 -2.16
CA THR A 39 12.01 16.06 -1.11
C THR A 39 12.17 15.42 0.27
N ALA A 40 12.71 14.20 0.33
CA ALA A 40 13.03 13.53 1.59
C ALA A 40 14.20 14.23 2.30
N ARG A 41 14.07 14.42 3.62
CA ARG A 41 15.07 15.07 4.48
C ARG A 41 15.89 14.09 5.32
N ASN A 42 15.51 12.82 5.33
CA ASN A 42 16.19 11.75 6.04
C ASN A 42 17.05 10.93 5.06
N THR A 43 17.87 10.04 5.61
CA THR A 43 18.57 9.01 4.84
C THR A 43 17.69 7.77 4.73
N LEU A 44 17.66 7.16 3.55
CA LEU A 44 16.99 5.87 3.37
C LEU A 44 17.70 4.82 4.24
N SER A 45 16.93 4.01 4.96
CA SER A 45 17.45 2.86 5.72
C SER A 45 16.81 1.58 5.16
N PRO A 46 17.41 0.97 4.12
CA PRO A 46 16.83 -0.19 3.45
C PRO A 46 16.66 -1.38 4.40
N LEU A 47 17.63 -1.64 5.29
CA LEU A 47 17.55 -2.74 6.25
C LEU A 47 16.37 -2.59 7.21
N PHE A 48 16.08 -1.38 7.67
CA PHE A 48 14.91 -1.11 8.50
C PHE A 48 13.61 -1.38 7.72
N ALA A 49 13.52 -0.90 6.48
CA ALA A 49 12.35 -1.14 5.64
C ALA A 49 12.13 -2.64 5.36
N VAL A 50 13.22 -3.36 5.05
CA VAL A 50 13.21 -4.83 4.84
C VAL A 50 12.75 -5.55 6.11
N ALA A 51 13.28 -5.19 7.28
CA ALA A 51 12.88 -5.81 8.54
C ALA A 51 11.38 -5.61 8.84
N ILE A 52 10.86 -4.39 8.65
CA ILE A 52 9.43 -4.11 8.83
C ILE A 52 8.59 -4.85 7.79
N GLY A 53 9.00 -4.89 6.52
CA GLY A 53 8.30 -5.64 5.48
C GLY A 53 8.24 -7.14 5.74
N GLY A 54 9.36 -7.73 6.20
CA GLY A 54 9.39 -9.13 6.62
C GLY A 54 8.46 -9.41 7.80
N LEU A 55 8.43 -8.53 8.80
CA LEU A 55 7.50 -8.65 9.94
C LEU A 55 6.04 -8.56 9.48
N VAL A 56 5.72 -7.62 8.59
CA VAL A 56 4.38 -7.49 8.01
C VAL A 56 3.99 -8.75 7.25
N ALA A 57 4.90 -9.35 6.48
CA ALA A 57 4.64 -10.62 5.80
C ALA A 57 4.26 -11.73 6.78
N VAL A 58 5.04 -11.92 7.84
CA VAL A 58 4.78 -12.96 8.86
C VAL A 58 3.43 -12.73 9.54
N VAL A 59 3.15 -11.49 9.97
CA VAL A 59 1.89 -11.16 10.65
C VAL A 59 0.69 -11.37 9.74
N LEU A 60 0.73 -10.84 8.50
CA LEU A 60 -0.38 -10.99 7.56
C LEU A 60 -0.59 -12.44 7.13
N PHE A 61 0.49 -13.21 6.93
CA PHE A 61 0.41 -14.63 6.59
C PHE A 61 -0.22 -15.44 7.74
N ALA A 62 0.20 -15.18 8.99
CA ALA A 62 -0.36 -15.86 10.16
C ALA A 62 -1.84 -15.52 10.38
N LEU A 63 -2.21 -14.24 10.24
CA LEU A 63 -3.61 -13.81 10.32
C LEU A 63 -4.46 -14.44 9.21
N ASP A 64 -3.96 -14.46 7.97
CA ASP A 64 -4.66 -15.10 6.86
C ASP A 64 -4.88 -16.60 7.11
N ALA A 65 -3.84 -17.30 7.61
CA ALA A 65 -3.94 -18.72 7.95
C ALA A 65 -4.96 -18.96 9.08
N ALA A 66 -5.00 -18.11 10.11
CA ALA A 66 -5.97 -18.22 11.20
C ALA A 66 -7.42 -17.98 10.74
N MET A 67 -7.62 -17.10 9.75
CA MET A 67 -8.95 -16.81 9.19
C MET A 67 -9.41 -17.89 8.19
N ALA A 68 -8.48 -18.54 7.49
CA ALA A 68 -8.76 -19.44 6.35
C ALA A 68 -9.88 -20.48 6.58
N PRO A 69 -9.95 -21.18 7.73
CA PRO A 69 -11.01 -22.18 7.98
C PRO A 69 -12.44 -21.60 7.92
N HIS A 70 -12.61 -20.30 8.13
CA HIS A 70 -13.91 -19.62 8.22
C HIS A 70 -14.33 -18.95 6.90
N LEU A 71 -13.52 -19.04 5.84
CA LEU A 71 -13.73 -18.31 4.58
C LEU A 71 -14.46 -19.12 3.50
N GLY A 72 -14.78 -20.39 3.78
CA GLY A 72 -15.50 -21.28 2.88
C GLY A 72 -14.61 -21.99 1.85
N THR A 73 -15.20 -22.98 1.17
CA THR A 73 -14.47 -23.87 0.24
C THR A 73 -13.93 -23.16 -0.99
N ARG A 74 -14.67 -22.19 -1.54
CA ARG A 74 -14.22 -21.39 -2.68
C ARG A 74 -12.95 -20.60 -2.40
N TRP A 75 -12.78 -20.07 -1.19
CA TRP A 75 -11.54 -19.42 -0.80
C TRP A 75 -10.37 -20.40 -0.76
N GLN A 76 -10.59 -21.63 -0.27
CA GLN A 76 -9.56 -22.67 -0.25
C GLN A 76 -9.12 -23.06 -1.66
N GLU A 77 -10.04 -23.12 -2.62
CA GLU A 77 -9.72 -23.35 -4.04
C GLU A 77 -8.83 -22.22 -4.60
N VAL A 78 -9.19 -20.96 -4.36
CA VAL A 78 -8.41 -19.79 -4.79
C VAL A 78 -7.02 -19.77 -4.14
N LYS A 79 -6.95 -20.06 -2.84
CA LYS A 79 -5.70 -20.11 -2.09
C LYS A 79 -4.79 -21.22 -2.61
N ALA A 80 -5.31 -22.44 -2.79
CA ALA A 80 -4.55 -23.56 -3.35
C ALA A 80 -4.02 -23.24 -4.75
N HIS A 81 -4.82 -22.55 -5.60
CA HIS A 81 -4.33 -22.11 -6.90
C HIS A 81 -3.18 -21.10 -6.79
N ALA A 82 -3.29 -20.13 -5.87
CA ALA A 82 -2.26 -19.13 -5.63
C ALA A 82 -0.96 -19.72 -5.04
N ASP A 83 -1.08 -20.75 -4.20
CA ASP A 83 0.07 -21.44 -3.58
C ASP A 83 0.83 -22.31 -4.61
N ASN A 84 0.14 -22.82 -5.62
CA ASN A 84 0.74 -23.58 -6.73
C ASN A 84 1.25 -22.70 -7.90
N ALA A 85 1.05 -21.37 -7.83
CA ALA A 85 1.47 -20.48 -8.90
C ALA A 85 3.00 -20.35 -8.96
N PRO A 86 3.61 -20.17 -10.15
CA PRO A 86 5.05 -19.95 -10.26
C PRO A 86 5.50 -18.74 -9.44
N TRP A 87 6.49 -18.95 -8.57
CA TRP A 87 6.94 -17.95 -7.60
C TRP A 87 7.47 -16.67 -8.25
N PHE A 88 8.18 -16.77 -9.38
CA PHE A 88 8.85 -15.63 -10.00
C PHE A 88 7.85 -14.60 -10.58
N PRO A 89 6.86 -14.98 -11.41
CA PRO A 89 5.79 -14.06 -11.81
C PRO A 89 5.03 -13.45 -10.64
N ALA A 90 4.71 -14.25 -9.61
CA ALA A 90 4.01 -13.76 -8.43
C ALA A 90 4.85 -12.70 -7.68
N LEU A 91 6.17 -12.94 -7.56
CA LEU A 91 7.09 -11.99 -6.96
C LEU A 91 7.22 -10.71 -7.80
N ALA A 92 7.36 -10.84 -9.11
CA ALA A 92 7.50 -9.69 -10.01
C ALA A 92 6.26 -8.78 -9.94
N VAL A 93 5.05 -9.35 -9.95
CA VAL A 93 3.81 -8.59 -9.78
C VAL A 93 3.74 -7.98 -8.38
N GLY A 94 4.06 -8.74 -7.34
CA GLY A 94 4.06 -8.25 -5.96
C GLY A 94 5.00 -7.07 -5.74
N VAL A 95 6.22 -7.11 -6.29
CA VAL A 95 7.20 -6.03 -6.12
C VAL A 95 6.87 -4.83 -7.01
N LEU A 96 6.56 -5.03 -8.29
CA LEU A 96 6.34 -3.93 -9.24
C LEU A 96 4.96 -3.29 -9.10
N TYR A 97 3.92 -4.10 -8.88
CA TYR A 97 2.58 -3.57 -8.70
C TYR A 97 2.33 -3.24 -7.23
N GLY A 98 2.47 -4.20 -6.31
CA GLY A 98 2.25 -3.96 -4.88
C GLY A 98 3.28 -3.00 -4.28
N GLY A 99 4.55 -3.36 -4.35
CA GLY A 99 5.64 -2.57 -3.76
C GLY A 99 5.84 -1.18 -4.38
N PHE A 100 5.53 -0.99 -5.66
CA PHE A 100 5.74 0.29 -6.35
C PHE A 100 4.43 0.98 -6.76
N ALA A 101 3.62 0.38 -7.63
CA ALA A 101 2.44 1.04 -8.19
C ALA A 101 1.38 1.39 -7.13
N GLU A 102 1.12 0.51 -6.16
CA GLU A 102 0.18 0.77 -5.08
C GLU A 102 0.70 1.85 -4.12
N GLU A 103 2.01 1.89 -3.85
CA GLU A 103 2.60 2.94 -3.02
C GLU A 103 2.57 4.31 -3.71
N VAL A 104 2.82 4.38 -5.03
CA VAL A 104 2.63 5.62 -5.79
C VAL A 104 1.16 6.05 -5.77
N THR A 105 0.22 5.12 -5.95
CA THR A 105 -1.21 5.43 -5.95
C THR A 105 -1.68 5.91 -4.57
N MET A 106 -1.41 5.12 -3.53
CA MET A 106 -2.04 5.29 -2.21
C MET A 106 -1.25 6.20 -1.29
N ARG A 107 0.08 6.10 -1.26
CA ARG A 107 0.92 6.92 -0.37
C ARG A 107 1.21 8.23 -1.05
N TRP A 108 1.86 8.16 -2.20
CA TRP A 108 2.25 9.37 -2.91
C TRP A 108 1.06 10.18 -3.41
N GLY A 109 0.05 9.56 -4.01
CA GLY A 109 -1.17 10.23 -4.49
C GLY A 109 -2.19 10.50 -3.39
N VAL A 110 -2.93 9.46 -2.96
CA VAL A 110 -4.11 9.60 -2.10
C VAL A 110 -3.76 10.18 -0.72
N MET A 111 -2.80 9.57 0.00
CA MET A 111 -2.43 10.02 1.35
C MET A 111 -1.88 11.44 1.34
N SER A 112 -1.05 11.80 0.35
CA SER A 112 -0.55 13.18 0.23
C SER A 112 -1.66 14.18 -0.05
N LEU A 113 -2.63 13.83 -0.91
CA LEU A 113 -3.79 14.69 -1.18
C LEU A 113 -4.61 14.92 0.10
N VAL A 114 -4.92 13.85 0.83
CA VAL A 114 -5.66 13.93 2.10
C VAL A 114 -4.87 14.75 3.12
N ALA A 115 -3.58 14.48 3.30
CA ALA A 115 -2.71 15.20 4.21
C ALA A 115 -2.65 16.71 3.88
N TRP A 116 -2.50 17.04 2.59
CA TRP A 116 -2.45 18.42 2.13
C TRP A 116 -3.78 19.15 2.38
N LEU A 117 -4.93 18.52 2.07
CA LEU A 117 -6.25 19.08 2.34
C LEU A 117 -6.47 19.29 3.84
N LEU A 118 -6.14 18.31 4.67
CA LEU A 118 -6.25 18.42 6.13
C LEU A 118 -5.39 19.56 6.68
N CYS A 119 -4.15 19.69 6.20
CA CYS A 119 -3.29 20.80 6.59
C CYS A 119 -3.85 22.15 6.14
N ARG A 120 -4.38 22.25 4.92
CA ARG A 120 -4.97 23.48 4.39
C ARG A 120 -6.21 23.93 5.18
N LEU A 121 -7.00 22.99 5.67
CA LEU A 121 -8.26 23.26 6.36
C LEU A 121 -8.09 23.46 7.86
N PHE A 122 -7.15 22.74 8.49
CA PHE A 122 -7.11 22.60 9.95
C PHE A 122 -5.74 22.93 10.57
N ALA A 123 -4.67 23.13 9.79
CA ALA A 123 -3.39 23.52 10.38
C ALA A 123 -3.43 24.99 10.88
N PRO A 124 -2.79 25.31 12.01
CA PRO A 124 -2.67 26.69 12.48
C PRO A 124 -2.04 27.60 11.42
N ARG A 125 -2.52 28.85 11.30
CA ARG A 125 -2.01 29.84 10.32
C ARG A 125 -0.49 30.09 10.42
N SER A 126 0.09 29.92 11.61
CA SER A 126 1.55 30.02 11.82
C SER A 126 2.35 28.91 11.14
N MET A 127 1.71 27.80 10.75
CA MET A 127 2.32 26.71 9.97
C MET A 127 1.88 26.71 8.49
N ALA A 128 1.02 27.66 8.09
CA ALA A 128 0.44 27.71 6.74
C ALA A 128 1.41 28.23 5.68
N VAL A 129 2.56 28.78 6.07
CA VAL A 129 3.60 29.28 5.15
C VAL A 129 4.81 28.36 5.23
N GLY A 130 4.87 27.38 4.32
CA GLY A 130 6.01 26.49 4.13
C GLY A 130 6.21 25.55 5.31
N VAL A 131 5.92 24.26 5.11
CA VAL A 131 6.04 23.20 6.12
C VAL A 131 7.53 22.93 6.45
N ALA A 132 8.17 23.87 7.13
CA ALA A 132 9.48 23.72 7.73
C ALA A 132 9.41 22.90 9.03
N SER A 133 8.23 22.87 9.67
CA SER A 133 7.98 22.25 10.98
C SER A 133 7.18 20.92 10.93
N GLY A 134 6.87 20.40 9.75
CA GLY A 134 6.19 19.11 9.57
C GLY A 134 4.67 19.13 9.81
N MET A 135 3.94 18.17 9.23
CA MET A 135 2.50 18.00 9.45
C MET A 135 2.19 17.61 10.91
N PRO A 136 1.16 18.21 11.56
CA PRO A 136 0.74 17.81 12.90
C PRO A 136 0.40 16.32 12.95
N ALA A 137 0.90 15.61 13.97
CA ALA A 137 0.75 14.15 14.08
C ALA A 137 -0.72 13.68 14.02
N ARG A 138 -1.66 14.45 14.58
CA ARG A 138 -3.09 14.15 14.49
C ARG A 138 -3.58 14.10 13.03
N LEU A 139 -3.21 15.09 12.22
CA LEU A 139 -3.59 15.13 10.80
C LEU A 139 -2.90 14.01 10.00
N ALA A 140 -1.66 13.68 10.36
CA ALA A 140 -0.93 12.56 9.77
C ALA A 140 -1.65 11.22 10.01
N HIS A 141 -2.05 10.94 11.25
CA HIS A 141 -2.79 9.73 11.58
C HIS A 141 -4.11 9.65 10.82
N VAL A 142 -4.86 10.75 10.71
CA VAL A 142 -6.10 10.77 9.92
C VAL A 142 -5.81 10.47 8.44
N ALA A 143 -4.79 11.09 7.85
CA ALA A 143 -4.40 10.82 6.47
C ALA A 143 -4.01 9.36 6.24
N ILE A 144 -3.28 8.76 7.20
CA ILE A 144 -2.89 7.34 7.18
C ILE A 144 -4.12 6.42 7.26
N VAL A 145 -5.03 6.67 8.20
CA VAL A 145 -6.24 5.83 8.37
C VAL A 145 -7.15 5.92 7.14
N VAL A 146 -7.36 7.13 6.61
CA VAL A 146 -8.19 7.33 5.42
C VAL A 146 -7.58 6.63 4.20
N SER A 147 -6.28 6.83 3.94
CA SER A 147 -5.64 6.20 2.78
C SER A 147 -5.55 4.68 2.92
N ALA A 148 -5.31 4.15 4.14
CA ALA A 148 -5.35 2.72 4.42
C ALA A 148 -6.76 2.13 4.19
N GLY A 149 -7.81 2.86 4.56
CA GLY A 149 -9.19 2.45 4.27
C GLY A 149 -9.52 2.42 2.79
N VAL A 150 -9.09 3.43 2.03
CA VAL A 150 -9.24 3.46 0.57
C VAL A 150 -8.46 2.33 -0.09
N PHE A 151 -7.23 2.08 0.38
CA PHE A 151 -6.40 0.96 -0.09
C PHE A 151 -7.09 -0.39 0.16
N ALA A 152 -7.62 -0.59 1.36
CA ALA A 152 -8.33 -1.81 1.72
C ALA A 152 -9.61 -2.01 0.89
N ALA A 153 -10.41 -0.96 0.72
CA ALA A 153 -11.61 -1.00 -0.11
C ALA A 153 -11.28 -1.26 -1.59
N GLY A 154 -10.17 -0.71 -2.10
CA GLY A 154 -9.69 -0.89 -3.46
C GLY A 154 -9.36 -2.35 -3.83
N HIS A 155 -9.16 -3.22 -2.83
CA HIS A 155 -8.94 -4.65 -3.05
C HIS A 155 -10.24 -5.45 -3.24
N LEU A 156 -11.40 -4.92 -2.82
CA LEU A 156 -12.67 -5.64 -2.94
C LEU A 156 -13.09 -5.87 -4.40
N PRO A 157 -13.01 -4.90 -5.32
CA PRO A 157 -13.32 -5.13 -6.73
C PRO A 157 -12.42 -6.18 -7.38
N ALA A 158 -11.12 -6.20 -7.04
CA ALA A 158 -10.20 -7.22 -7.55
C ALA A 158 -10.57 -8.62 -7.06
N MET A 159 -10.93 -8.76 -5.77
CA MET A 159 -11.41 -10.03 -5.23
C MET A 159 -12.71 -10.49 -5.89
N ALA A 160 -13.65 -9.57 -6.14
CA ALA A 160 -14.94 -9.85 -6.76
C ALA A 160 -14.84 -10.37 -8.22
N GLN A 161 -13.68 -10.22 -8.88
CA GLN A 161 -13.46 -10.78 -10.22
C GLN A 161 -13.25 -12.29 -10.22
N GLY A 162 -12.83 -12.88 -9.09
CA GLY A 162 -12.50 -14.30 -8.98
C GLY A 162 -13.43 -15.12 -8.08
N ILE A 163 -14.12 -14.47 -7.14
CA ILE A 163 -14.96 -15.13 -6.14
C ILE A 163 -16.07 -14.20 -5.63
N ASP A 164 -17.25 -14.76 -5.38
CA ASP A 164 -18.35 -14.01 -4.75
C ASP A 164 -17.96 -13.53 -3.34
N LEU A 165 -18.26 -12.26 -3.05
CA LEU A 165 -17.91 -11.65 -1.78
C LEU A 165 -18.87 -12.08 -0.67
N SER A 166 -18.40 -12.94 0.23
CA SER A 166 -19.05 -13.23 1.50
C SER A 166 -18.63 -12.24 2.59
N ALA A 167 -19.46 -12.04 3.62
CA ALA A 167 -19.12 -11.14 4.73
C ALA A 167 -17.77 -11.48 5.41
N PRO A 168 -17.42 -12.76 5.67
CA PRO A 168 -16.10 -13.12 6.19
C PRO A 168 -14.96 -12.74 5.24
N LEU A 169 -15.14 -12.92 3.93
CA LEU A 169 -14.12 -12.58 2.93
C LEU A 169 -13.91 -11.07 2.80
N VAL A 170 -14.99 -10.30 2.88
CA VAL A 170 -14.93 -8.83 2.94
C VAL A 170 -14.18 -8.39 4.20
N ALA A 171 -14.54 -8.91 5.37
CA ALA A 171 -13.88 -8.57 6.63
C ALA A 171 -12.38 -8.90 6.60
N ARG A 172 -12.00 -10.07 6.10
CA ARG A 172 -10.61 -10.49 5.88
C ARG A 172 -9.87 -9.52 4.95
N THR A 173 -10.44 -9.24 3.78
CA THR A 173 -9.81 -8.38 2.77
C THR A 173 -9.63 -6.97 3.30
N LEU A 174 -10.64 -6.41 3.97
CA LEU A 174 -10.53 -5.09 4.57
C LEU A 174 -9.52 -5.06 5.72
N GLY A 175 -9.55 -6.05 6.61
CA GLY A 175 -8.69 -6.09 7.80
C GLY A 175 -7.20 -6.21 7.46
N LEU A 176 -6.82 -7.17 6.62
CA LEU A 176 -5.42 -7.39 6.26
C LEU A 176 -4.84 -6.21 5.49
N ASN A 177 -5.58 -5.67 4.52
CA ASN A 177 -5.13 -4.54 3.72
C ASN A 177 -5.13 -3.23 4.51
N MET A 178 -6.08 -3.02 5.45
CA MET A 178 -6.05 -1.88 6.37
C MET A 178 -4.79 -1.95 7.23
N LEU A 179 -4.46 -3.11 7.81
CA LEU A 179 -3.28 -3.29 8.66
C LEU A 179 -1.99 -2.96 7.89
N ALA A 180 -1.80 -3.53 6.70
CA ALA A 180 -0.67 -3.20 5.81
C ALA A 180 -0.68 -1.70 5.44
N GLY A 181 -1.87 -1.20 5.09
CA GLY A 181 -2.27 0.19 4.91
C GLY A 181 -1.61 1.14 5.92
N LEU A 182 -1.92 0.90 7.19
CA LEU A 182 -1.48 1.70 8.32
C LEU A 182 0.04 1.67 8.49
N VAL A 183 0.67 0.49 8.35
CA VAL A 183 2.12 0.34 8.51
C VAL A 183 2.88 1.11 7.44
N TYR A 184 2.56 0.92 6.15
CA TYR A 184 3.31 1.62 5.09
C TYR A 184 2.95 3.11 5.05
N GLY A 185 1.73 3.50 5.43
CA GLY A 185 1.38 4.90 5.61
C GLY A 185 2.21 5.57 6.70
N TRP A 186 2.42 4.89 7.83
CA TRP A 186 3.31 5.37 8.89
C TRP A 186 4.77 5.45 8.44
N LEU A 187 5.27 4.45 7.71
CA LEU A 187 6.62 4.49 7.13
C LEU A 187 6.78 5.68 6.17
N PHE A 188 5.80 5.92 5.30
CA PHE A 188 5.83 7.07 4.40
C PHE A 188 5.88 8.40 5.15
N TRP A 189 5.04 8.56 6.19
CA TRP A 189 5.02 9.77 6.99
C TRP A 189 6.29 10.00 7.80
N ARG A 190 6.83 8.96 8.44
CA ARG A 190 8.00 9.08 9.33
C ARG A 190 9.33 9.03 8.59
N ARG A 191 9.34 8.43 7.41
CA ARG A 191 10.54 8.20 6.59
C ARG A 191 10.35 8.81 5.21
N SER A 192 10.06 7.99 4.21
CA SER A 192 9.97 8.40 2.81
C SER A 192 9.11 7.41 2.02
N LEU A 193 8.70 7.83 0.82
CA LEU A 193 7.94 6.97 -0.10
C LEU A 193 8.70 5.67 -0.38
N GLU A 194 10.01 5.78 -0.63
CA GLU A 194 10.86 4.64 -0.97
C GLU A 194 11.02 3.68 0.21
N THR A 195 10.96 4.18 1.45
CA THR A 195 10.94 3.31 2.64
C THR A 195 9.67 2.45 2.65
N ALA A 196 8.52 3.05 2.34
CA ALA A 196 7.26 2.32 2.23
C ALA A 196 7.29 1.30 1.08
N MET A 197 7.84 1.69 -0.08
CA MET A 197 8.02 0.81 -1.25
C MET A 197 8.88 -0.41 -0.94
N VAL A 198 10.04 -0.21 -0.31
CA VAL A 198 10.92 -1.32 0.06
C VAL A 198 10.24 -2.24 1.07
N ALA A 199 9.55 -1.71 2.08
CA ALA A 199 8.84 -2.53 3.05
C ALA A 199 7.69 -3.34 2.42
N HIS A 200 6.89 -2.70 1.57
CA HIS A 200 5.78 -3.38 0.90
C HIS A 200 6.28 -4.41 -0.11
N GLY A 201 7.25 -4.07 -0.96
CA GLY A 201 7.90 -5.04 -1.86
C GLY A 201 8.51 -6.23 -1.10
N THR A 202 9.14 -5.98 0.04
CA THR A 202 9.67 -7.04 0.92
C THR A 202 8.56 -7.91 1.51
N THR A 203 7.36 -7.36 1.74
CA THR A 203 6.22 -8.15 2.21
C THR A 203 5.86 -9.25 1.21
N HIS A 204 5.90 -8.94 -0.09
CA HIS A 204 5.69 -9.93 -1.15
C HIS A 204 6.82 -10.96 -1.24
N VAL A 205 8.08 -10.54 -1.05
CA VAL A 205 9.22 -11.48 -0.91
C VAL A 205 8.96 -12.44 0.24
N GLY A 206 8.53 -11.93 1.40
CA GLY A 206 8.18 -12.71 2.56
C GLY A 206 7.05 -13.71 2.29
N PHE A 207 5.99 -13.32 1.58
CA PHE A 207 4.92 -14.24 1.20
C PHE A 207 5.41 -15.39 0.30
N VAL A 208 6.29 -15.11 -0.66
CA VAL A 208 6.87 -16.15 -1.51
C VAL A 208 7.70 -17.13 -0.69
N ILE A 209 8.53 -16.63 0.22
CA ILE A 209 9.33 -17.47 1.12
C ILE A 209 8.43 -18.31 2.01
N LEU A 210 7.45 -17.71 2.69
CA LEU A 210 6.57 -18.41 3.62
C LEU A 210 5.76 -19.52 2.95
N ARG A 211 5.25 -19.29 1.74
CA ARG A 211 4.56 -20.33 0.95
C ARG A 211 5.46 -21.48 0.54
N SER A 212 6.75 -21.25 0.35
CA SER A 212 7.71 -22.32 0.02
C SER A 212 8.06 -23.22 1.22
N LEU A 213 7.71 -22.81 2.44
CA LEU A 213 8.00 -23.51 3.69
C LEU A 213 6.81 -24.34 4.22
N THR A 214 5.62 -24.19 3.63
CA THR A 214 4.36 -24.81 4.06
C THR A 214 3.76 -25.63 2.94
#